data_AF-A0A820NWE3-F1
#
_entry.id   AF-A0A820NWE3-F1
#
_cell.length_a   1.000
_cell.length_b   1.000
_cell.length_c   1.000
_cell.angle_alpha   90.00
_cell.angle_beta   90.00
_cell.angle_gamma   90.00
#
_symmetry.space_group_name_H-M   'P 1'
#
loop_
_entity.id
_entity.type
_entity.pdbx_description
1 polymer ?
#
loop_
_entity_poly.entity_id
_entity_poly.type
_entity_poly.pdbx_seq_one_letter_code
_entity_poly.pdbx_strand_id
1 'polypeptide(L)'
;MIPRDRDVILDDEKYFTLLENNVMENQYFYSIDLTCFLAGNMALGWNFQRDLTYLLDMAKYLTKTCYQMYAEQATGLSPEIAYFNIDSNSNESTIIVRDNDAHNLLRPELIESLYYMYHITGNEMYQEWGWNIFQSFEKYTRQDEGYSSINDVRNKDNVRPRDKMESYFLAETLKYFYLLFHTTNLFPFNQWLFNTEAHLLPTYNN
;
A
#
# COMPACT_ATOMS: atom_id res chain seq x y z
N MET A 1 8.20 1.77 18.35
CA MET A 1 6.82 1.76 18.89
C MET A 1 6.07 2.79 18.08
N ILE A 2 5.40 2.35 17.02
CA ILE A 2 4.67 3.25 16.11
C ILE A 2 3.40 3.68 16.85
N PRO A 3 3.08 5.00 16.93
CA PRO A 3 1.84 5.46 17.53
C PRO A 3 0.65 4.81 16.84
N ARG A 4 -0.26 4.23 17.63
CA ARG A 4 -1.58 3.74 17.19
C ARG A 4 -2.55 4.93 17.06
N ASP A 5 -2.16 5.94 16.30
CA ASP A 5 -3.06 7.04 16.00
C ASP A 5 -4.18 6.51 15.10
N ARG A 6 -5.41 6.61 15.61
CA ARG A 6 -6.65 6.07 15.03
C ARG A 6 -7.11 6.84 13.79
N ASP A 7 -6.29 7.71 13.23
CA ASP A 7 -6.55 8.43 11.99
C ASP A 7 -6.28 7.53 10.78
N VAL A 8 -7.12 6.50 10.65
CA VAL A 8 -7.68 6.08 9.36
C VAL A 8 -8.44 7.29 8.79
N ILE A 9 -8.82 7.29 7.51
CA ILE A 9 -9.63 8.30 6.78
C ILE A 9 -10.83 8.90 7.57
N LEU A 10 -11.19 8.33 8.71
CA LEU A 10 -12.35 8.61 9.55
C LEU A 10 -12.30 9.93 10.36
N ASP A 11 -11.15 10.58 10.53
CA ASP A 11 -11.04 11.76 11.42
C ASP A 11 -11.04 13.12 10.70
N ASP A 12 -11.14 13.13 9.36
CA ASP A 12 -11.31 14.37 8.59
C ASP A 12 -12.81 14.57 8.31
N GLU A 13 -13.49 15.32 9.21
CA GLU A 13 -14.94 15.59 9.19
C GLU A 13 -15.48 15.93 7.79
N LYS A 14 -14.63 16.54 6.96
CA LYS A 14 -14.95 17.02 5.60
C LYS A 14 -15.19 15.91 4.57
N TYR A 15 -14.56 14.74 4.74
CA TYR A 15 -14.71 13.60 3.82
C TYR A 15 -15.74 12.59 4.31
N PHE A 16 -15.95 12.51 5.63
CA PHE A 16 -17.05 11.74 6.21
C PHE A 16 -18.41 12.18 5.63
N THR A 17 -18.60 13.50 5.46
CA THR A 17 -19.83 14.05 4.87
C THR A 17 -20.07 13.64 3.41
N LEU A 18 -19.02 13.32 2.64
CA LEU A 18 -19.18 12.85 1.26
C LEU A 18 -19.60 11.38 1.18
N LEU A 19 -19.17 10.56 2.15
CA LEU A 19 -19.56 9.15 2.25
C LEU A 19 -20.97 8.98 2.84
N GLU A 20 -21.35 9.84 3.80
CA GLU A 20 -22.69 9.83 4.40
C GLU A 20 -23.80 10.13 3.39
N ASN A 21 -23.54 10.99 2.41
CA ASN A 21 -24.60 11.52 1.57
C ASN A 21 -25.06 10.61 0.43
N ASN A 22 -24.44 9.45 0.17
CA ASN A 22 -24.86 8.62 -0.96
C ASN A 22 -24.75 7.07 -0.92
N VAL A 23 -24.14 6.36 0.06
CA VAL A 23 -23.98 4.88 -0.12
C VAL A 23 -24.08 3.94 1.10
N MET A 24 -23.89 4.33 2.36
CA MET A 24 -23.54 3.30 3.37
C MET A 24 -24.70 2.79 4.25
N GLU A 25 -25.55 1.90 3.71
CA GLU A 25 -26.45 1.05 4.52
C GLU A 25 -25.70 -0.03 5.34
N ASN A 26 -24.41 -0.25 5.05
CA ASN A 26 -23.55 -1.21 5.73
C ASN A 26 -22.45 -0.50 6.56
N GLN A 27 -22.30 -0.88 7.82
CA GLN A 27 -21.28 -0.39 8.78
C GLN A 27 -19.83 -0.80 8.45
N TYR A 28 -19.59 -1.32 7.25
CA TYR A 28 -18.29 -1.80 6.80
C TYR A 28 -18.06 -1.44 5.34
N PHE A 29 -16.84 -1.02 5.00
CA PHE A 29 -16.34 -1.02 3.63
C PHE A 29 -15.16 -1.98 3.51
N TYR A 30 -14.82 -2.43 2.30
CA TYR A 30 -13.66 -3.29 2.08
C TYR A 30 -12.67 -2.64 1.10
N SER A 31 -11.39 -2.93 1.27
CA SER A 31 -10.32 -2.59 0.34
C SER A 31 -9.50 -3.85 0.07
N ILE A 32 -9.03 -3.99 -1.16
CA ILE A 32 -8.13 -5.08 -1.55
C ILE A 32 -6.71 -4.52 -1.65
N ASP A 33 -5.67 -5.33 -1.43
CA ASP A 33 -4.29 -4.86 -1.53
C ASP A 33 -4.00 -4.21 -2.90
N LEU A 34 -4.61 -4.75 -3.95
CA LEU A 34 -4.55 -4.21 -5.31
C LEU A 34 -4.97 -2.73 -5.39
N THR A 35 -5.97 -2.24 -4.64
CA THR A 35 -6.40 -0.84 -4.77
C THR A 35 -5.35 0.16 -4.30
N CYS A 36 -4.30 -0.30 -3.61
CA CYS A 36 -3.22 0.56 -3.15
C CYS A 36 -2.37 1.17 -4.28
N PHE A 37 -2.49 0.71 -5.53
CA PHE A 37 -1.85 1.36 -6.69
C PHE A 37 -2.39 2.79 -6.90
N LEU A 38 -3.64 3.05 -6.49
CA LEU A 38 -4.35 4.28 -6.78
C LEU A 38 -3.66 5.50 -6.16
N ALA A 39 -3.04 5.34 -4.99
CA ALA A 39 -2.35 6.43 -4.31
C ALA A 39 -1.15 6.94 -5.14
N GLY A 40 -0.31 6.04 -5.65
CA GLY A 40 0.80 6.34 -6.55
C GLY A 40 0.33 6.99 -7.84
N ASN A 41 -0.75 6.47 -8.44
CA ASN A 41 -1.34 7.06 -9.64
C ASN A 41 -1.89 8.47 -9.43
N MET A 42 -2.53 8.75 -8.30
CA MET A 42 -2.99 10.11 -7.96
C MET A 42 -1.82 11.06 -7.75
N ALA A 43 -0.75 10.62 -7.06
CA ALA A 43 0.46 11.40 -6.89
C ALA A 43 1.13 11.71 -8.24
N LEU A 44 1.27 10.70 -9.10
CA LEU A 44 1.83 10.84 -10.44
C LEU A 44 0.98 11.80 -11.30
N GLY A 45 -0.35 11.68 -11.23
CA GLY A 45 -1.28 12.61 -11.88
C GLY A 45 -1.08 14.05 -11.42
N TRP A 46 -0.94 14.28 -10.11
CA TRP A 46 -0.60 15.60 -9.57
C TRP A 46 0.76 16.11 -10.07
N ASN A 47 1.76 15.23 -10.21
CA ASN A 47 3.07 15.64 -10.70
C ASN A 47 3.01 16.20 -12.14
N PHE A 48 2.08 15.73 -12.97
CA PHE A 48 1.81 16.27 -14.31
C PHE A 48 0.81 17.43 -14.34
N GLN A 49 -0.10 17.52 -13.36
CA GLN A 49 -1.14 18.56 -13.26
C GLN A 49 -1.14 19.16 -11.84
N ARG A 50 -0.11 19.94 -11.53
CA ARG A 50 0.15 20.44 -10.16
C ARG A 50 -0.96 21.33 -9.60
N ASP A 51 -1.76 21.91 -10.48
CA ASP A 51 -2.92 22.75 -10.19
C ASP A 51 -4.03 21.97 -9.47
N LEU A 52 -4.10 20.65 -9.68
CA LEU A 52 -5.09 19.76 -9.09
C LEU A 52 -4.63 19.24 -7.72
N THR A 53 -4.47 20.15 -6.75
CA THR A 53 -3.91 19.84 -5.43
C THR A 53 -4.64 18.72 -4.68
N TYR A 54 -5.95 18.56 -4.92
CA TYR A 54 -6.76 17.49 -4.34
C TYR A 54 -6.22 16.08 -4.67
N LEU A 55 -5.54 15.90 -5.80
CA LEU A 55 -4.94 14.60 -6.17
C LEU A 55 -3.83 14.22 -5.20
N LEU A 56 -2.95 15.16 -4.85
CA LEU A 56 -1.87 14.88 -3.90
C LEU A 56 -2.40 14.67 -2.49
N ASP A 57 -3.43 15.42 -2.09
CA ASP A 57 -4.06 15.24 -0.78
C ASP A 57 -4.70 13.85 -0.68
N MET A 58 -5.50 13.44 -1.67
CA MET A 58 -6.07 12.09 -1.74
C MET A 58 -4.99 11.01 -1.78
N ALA A 59 -3.89 11.21 -2.53
CA ALA A 59 -2.77 10.28 -2.56
C ALA A 59 -2.16 10.07 -1.16
N LYS A 60 -1.98 11.13 -0.37
CA LYS A 60 -1.48 11.03 1.01
C LYS A 60 -2.42 10.22 1.89
N TYR A 61 -3.72 10.49 1.86
CA TYR A 61 -4.71 9.76 2.65
C TYR A 61 -4.73 8.28 2.29
N LEU A 62 -4.84 7.97 0.99
CA LEU A 62 -4.86 6.59 0.50
C LEU A 62 -3.56 5.84 0.84
N THR A 63 -2.40 6.49 0.71
CA THR A 63 -1.11 5.88 1.09
C THR A 63 -1.08 5.53 2.58
N LYS A 64 -1.54 6.44 3.45
CA LYS A 64 -1.62 6.18 4.89
C LYS A 64 -2.55 5.02 5.21
N THR A 65 -3.73 4.96 4.59
CA THR A 65 -4.68 3.85 4.77
C THR A 65 -4.11 2.53 4.31
N CYS A 66 -3.48 2.49 3.14
CA CYS A 66 -2.80 1.30 2.67
C CYS A 66 -1.67 0.88 3.61
N TYR A 67 -0.86 1.82 4.13
CA TYR A 67 0.15 1.47 5.12
C TYR A 67 -0.45 0.90 6.41
N GLN A 68 -1.59 1.41 6.87
CA GLN A 68 -2.31 0.85 8.02
C GLN A 68 -2.79 -0.58 7.77
N MET A 69 -3.17 -0.95 6.54
CA MET A 69 -3.50 -2.34 6.19
C MET A 69 -2.33 -3.29 6.46
N TYR A 70 -1.09 -2.83 6.30
CA TYR A 70 0.12 -3.59 6.64
C TYR A 70 0.42 -3.52 8.14
N ALA A 71 0.48 -2.31 8.70
CA ALA A 71 0.97 -2.05 10.06
C ALA A 71 0.09 -2.64 11.17
N GLU A 72 -1.21 -2.81 10.91
CA GLU A 72 -2.15 -3.41 11.87
C GLU A 72 -2.06 -4.95 11.92
N GLN A 73 -1.38 -5.60 10.96
CA GLN A 73 -1.21 -7.05 10.98
C GLN A 73 -0.01 -7.48 11.81
N ALA A 74 -0.11 -8.64 12.46
CA ALA A 74 0.95 -9.16 13.32
C ALA A 74 2.29 -9.39 12.58
N THR A 75 2.23 -9.70 11.29
CA THR A 75 3.40 -9.86 10.43
C THR A 75 3.90 -8.55 9.83
N GLY A 76 3.12 -7.45 9.89
CA GLY A 76 3.45 -6.22 9.18
C GLY A 76 3.29 -6.33 7.66
N LEU A 77 2.51 -7.30 7.17
CA LEU A 77 2.16 -7.50 5.75
C LEU A 77 0.64 -7.41 5.60
N SER A 78 0.17 -6.77 4.52
CA SER A 78 -1.26 -6.63 4.26
C SER A 78 -1.92 -7.94 3.83
N PRO A 79 -3.18 -8.18 4.22
CA PRO A 79 -4.01 -9.25 3.66
C PRO A 79 -4.45 -8.92 2.23
N GLU A 80 -4.98 -9.90 1.51
CA GLU A 80 -5.56 -9.67 0.18
C GLU A 80 -6.79 -8.75 0.26
N ILE A 81 -7.63 -8.91 1.29
CA ILE A 81 -8.82 -8.09 1.53
C ILE A 81 -8.87 -7.66 3.00
N ALA A 82 -9.01 -6.36 3.22
CA ALA A 82 -9.24 -5.74 4.51
C ALA A 82 -10.64 -5.12 4.56
N TYR A 83 -11.34 -5.31 5.67
CA TYR A 83 -12.64 -4.70 5.95
C TYR A 83 -12.45 -3.62 7.01
N PHE A 84 -12.99 -2.44 6.76
CA PHE A 84 -12.86 -1.30 7.66
C PHE A 84 -14.18 -1.11 8.41
N ASN A 85 -14.11 -1.16 9.73
CA ASN A 85 -15.23 -0.85 10.59
C ASN A 85 -15.34 0.68 10.74
N ILE A 86 -16.49 1.24 10.34
CA ILE A 86 -16.76 2.69 10.44
C ILE A 86 -17.58 3.07 11.67
N ASP A 87 -18.00 2.08 12.47
CA ASP A 87 -18.66 2.34 13.75
C ASP A 87 -17.62 2.67 14.82
N SER A 88 -17.50 3.98 15.10
CA SER A 88 -16.64 4.54 16.13
C SER A 88 -16.99 4.08 17.57
N ASN A 89 -18.19 3.53 17.78
CA ASN A 89 -18.63 2.99 19.06
C ASN A 89 -18.40 1.48 19.18
N SER A 90 -17.92 0.83 18.12
CA SER A 90 -17.61 -0.59 18.17
C SER A 90 -16.33 -0.86 18.97
N ASN A 91 -16.30 -1.99 19.68
CA ASN A 91 -15.09 -2.49 20.35
C ASN A 91 -14.21 -3.34 19.41
N GLU A 92 -14.57 -3.41 18.13
CA GLU A 92 -13.83 -4.21 17.14
C GLU A 92 -12.59 -3.45 16.65
N SER A 93 -11.66 -4.19 16.05
CA SER A 93 -10.53 -3.57 15.36
C SER A 93 -11.00 -2.74 14.18
N THR A 94 -10.37 -1.59 13.94
CA THR A 94 -10.70 -0.74 12.79
C THR A 94 -10.50 -1.46 11.46
N ILE A 95 -9.52 -2.37 11.39
CA ILE A 95 -9.29 -3.25 10.25
C ILE A 95 -9.59 -4.69 10.66
N ILE A 96 -10.44 -5.36 9.89
CA ILE A 96 -10.91 -6.73 10.07
C ILE A 96 -10.48 -7.54 8.85
N VAL A 97 -10.00 -8.75 9.10
CA VAL A 97 -9.50 -9.65 8.06
C VAL A 97 -10.16 -11.02 8.23
N ARG A 98 -10.93 -11.42 7.23
CA ARG A 98 -11.60 -12.72 7.20
C ARG A 98 -10.60 -13.82 6.86
N ASP A 99 -10.93 -15.06 7.23
CA ASP A 99 -9.99 -16.18 7.11
C ASP A 99 -9.54 -16.48 5.67
N ASN A 100 -10.45 -16.36 4.70
CA ASN A 100 -10.11 -16.59 3.29
C ASN A 100 -9.32 -15.44 2.65
N ASP A 101 -9.27 -14.29 3.31
CA ASP A 101 -8.69 -13.05 2.80
C ASP A 101 -7.35 -12.72 3.44
N ALA A 102 -6.94 -13.46 4.48
CA ALA A 102 -5.74 -13.20 5.28
C ALA A 102 -4.40 -13.51 4.58
N HIS A 103 -4.44 -13.91 3.31
CA HIS A 103 -3.24 -14.30 2.58
C HIS A 103 -2.51 -13.07 2.03
N ASN A 104 -1.18 -13.13 1.94
CA ASN A 104 -0.36 -12.14 1.25
C ASN A 104 0.36 -12.83 0.08
N LEU A 105 0.21 -12.26 -1.12
CA LEU A 105 0.74 -12.84 -2.35
C LEU A 105 2.05 -12.22 -2.81
N LEU A 106 2.73 -11.46 -1.95
CA LEU A 106 3.96 -10.72 -2.26
C LEU A 106 3.76 -9.53 -3.22
N ARG A 107 2.56 -8.96 -3.20
CA ARG A 107 2.14 -7.94 -4.17
C ARG A 107 2.86 -6.59 -3.98
N PRO A 108 2.93 -5.76 -5.04
CA PRO A 108 3.77 -4.56 -5.04
C PRO A 108 3.05 -3.26 -4.69
N GLU A 109 1.71 -3.21 -4.67
CA GLU A 109 0.96 -1.98 -4.96
C GLU A 109 1.19 -0.86 -3.94
N LEU A 110 1.36 -1.19 -2.65
CA LEU A 110 1.76 -0.18 -1.67
C LEU A 110 3.20 0.29 -1.91
N ILE A 111 4.15 -0.61 -2.18
CA ILE A 111 5.55 -0.23 -2.39
C ILE A 111 5.71 0.62 -3.66
N GLU A 112 4.95 0.32 -4.71
CA GLU A 112 4.80 1.18 -5.89
C GLU A 112 4.35 2.59 -5.49
N SER A 113 3.27 2.69 -4.70
CA SER A 113 2.77 3.98 -4.23
C SER A 113 3.77 4.72 -3.35
N LEU A 114 4.49 4.03 -2.46
CA LEU A 114 5.54 4.65 -1.64
C LEU A 114 6.68 5.20 -2.51
N TYR A 115 7.07 4.50 -3.57
CA TYR A 115 8.07 4.99 -4.54
C TYR A 115 7.63 6.32 -5.15
N TYR A 116 6.41 6.41 -5.70
CA TYR A 116 5.91 7.67 -6.27
C TYR A 116 5.82 8.76 -5.20
N MET A 117 5.25 8.45 -4.02
CA MET A 117 5.08 9.42 -2.95
C MET A 117 6.41 9.99 -2.45
N TYR A 118 7.43 9.16 -2.27
CA TYR A 118 8.77 9.61 -1.90
C TYR A 118 9.38 10.53 -2.95
N HIS A 119 9.44 10.10 -4.21
CA HIS A 119 10.12 10.87 -5.27
C HIS A 119 9.37 12.15 -5.67
N ILE A 120 8.06 12.24 -5.40
CA ILE A 120 7.24 13.42 -5.68
C ILE A 120 7.27 14.41 -4.52
N THR A 121 7.25 13.95 -3.28
CA THR A 121 7.13 14.82 -2.09
C THR A 121 8.44 15.06 -1.34
N GLY A 122 9.42 14.18 -1.51
CA GLY A 122 10.67 14.16 -0.73
C GLY A 122 10.51 13.72 0.73
N ASN A 123 9.34 13.22 1.15
CA ASN A 123 9.10 12.83 2.54
C ASN A 123 9.69 11.45 2.83
N GLU A 124 10.74 11.42 3.66
CA GLU A 124 11.48 10.20 4.05
C GLU A 124 10.62 9.18 4.81
N MET A 125 9.49 9.58 5.38
CA MET A 125 8.53 8.66 6.03
C MET A 125 8.12 7.51 5.09
N TYR A 126 8.00 7.75 3.79
CA TYR A 126 7.64 6.70 2.82
C TYR A 126 8.75 5.65 2.66
N GLN A 127 10.02 6.04 2.82
CA GLN A 127 11.12 5.09 2.87
C GLN A 127 11.11 4.32 4.19
N GLU A 128 10.83 4.97 5.33
CA GLU A 128 10.69 4.29 6.62
C GLU A 128 9.60 3.21 6.57
N TRP A 129 8.43 3.55 6.02
CA TRP A 129 7.33 2.61 5.81
C TRP A 129 7.74 1.45 4.90
N GLY A 130 8.41 1.74 3.78
CA GLY A 130 8.94 0.72 2.89
C GLY A 130 9.95 -0.19 3.61
N TRP A 131 10.81 0.36 4.46
CA TRP A 131 11.81 -0.42 5.20
C TRP A 131 11.17 -1.36 6.22
N ASN A 132 10.10 -0.92 6.89
CA ASN A 132 9.32 -1.76 7.79
C ASN A 132 8.69 -2.95 7.02
N ILE A 133 8.12 -2.69 5.84
CA ILE A 133 7.51 -3.74 5.01
C ILE A 133 8.57 -4.70 4.46
N PHE A 134 9.72 -4.19 4.00
CA PHE A 134 10.83 -5.02 3.52
C PHE A 134 11.32 -6.00 4.61
N GLN A 135 11.51 -5.50 5.84
CA GLN A 135 11.88 -6.36 6.97
C GLN A 135 10.81 -7.43 7.26
N SER A 136 9.53 -7.12 7.08
CA SER A 136 8.44 -8.09 7.21
C SER A 136 8.51 -9.17 6.14
N PHE A 137 8.78 -8.82 4.87
CA PHE A 137 9.03 -9.81 3.81
C PHE A 137 10.23 -10.71 4.14
N GLU A 138 11.38 -10.11 4.48
CA GLU A 138 12.58 -10.87 4.88
C GLU A 138 12.31 -11.86 6.01
N LYS A 139 11.48 -11.47 6.98
CA LYS A 139 11.22 -12.27 8.17
C LYS A 139 10.18 -13.37 7.95
N TYR A 140 9.13 -13.09 7.19
CA TYR A 140 7.93 -13.94 7.16
C TYR A 140 7.70 -14.65 5.83
N THR A 141 8.33 -14.23 4.74
CA THR A 141 8.11 -14.85 3.42
C THR A 141 9.34 -15.52 2.84
N ARG A 142 10.54 -15.18 3.31
CA ARG A 142 11.80 -15.78 2.88
C ARG A 142 11.85 -17.29 3.13
N GLN A 143 12.30 -18.02 2.13
CA GLN A 143 12.58 -19.45 2.12
C GLN A 143 14.06 -19.68 1.78
N ASP A 144 14.54 -20.92 1.82
CA ASP A 144 15.93 -21.26 1.51
C ASP A 144 16.33 -20.82 0.08
N GLU A 145 15.42 -20.96 -0.89
CA GLU A 145 15.66 -20.74 -2.32
C GLU A 145 14.88 -19.56 -2.92
N GLY A 146 14.28 -18.69 -2.09
CA GLY A 146 13.50 -17.55 -2.57
C GLY A 146 12.51 -17.00 -1.56
N TYR A 147 11.32 -16.63 -2.02
CA TYR A 147 10.23 -16.12 -1.18
C TYR A 147 8.93 -16.84 -1.53
N SER A 148 8.02 -16.95 -0.58
CA SER A 148 6.72 -17.58 -0.81
C SER A 148 5.61 -16.66 -0.33
N SER A 149 4.51 -16.61 -1.10
CA SER A 149 3.22 -16.15 -0.59
C SER A 149 2.85 -16.91 0.68
N ILE A 150 2.08 -16.27 1.57
CA ILE A 150 1.68 -16.81 2.87
C ILE A 150 0.15 -16.79 3.02
N ASN A 151 -0.41 -17.71 3.79
CA ASN A 151 -1.87 -17.80 3.95
C ASN A 151 -2.44 -16.95 5.10
N ASP A 152 -1.61 -16.51 6.06
CA ASP A 152 -2.11 -15.76 7.21
C ASP A 152 -1.14 -14.70 7.72
N VAL A 153 -1.44 -13.43 7.42
CA VAL A 153 -0.68 -12.28 7.91
C VAL A 153 -0.92 -11.96 9.38
N ARG A 154 -1.95 -12.56 10.00
CA ARG A 154 -2.37 -12.27 11.39
C ARG A 154 -1.59 -13.11 12.40
N ASN A 155 -0.94 -14.19 11.97
CA ASN A 155 -0.22 -15.11 12.83
C ASN A 155 1.28 -15.15 12.52
N LYS A 156 2.06 -14.37 13.26
CA LYS A 156 3.53 -14.32 13.14
C LYS A 156 4.24 -15.64 13.47
N ASP A 157 3.60 -16.53 14.22
CA ASP A 157 4.19 -17.80 14.66
C ASP A 157 3.91 -18.92 13.64
N ASN A 158 2.89 -18.76 12.79
CA ASN A 158 2.57 -19.69 11.71
C ASN A 158 1.86 -18.98 10.54
N VAL A 159 2.67 -18.46 9.61
CA VAL A 159 2.21 -17.75 8.41
C VAL A 159 1.69 -18.68 7.30
N ARG A 160 1.97 -19.98 7.40
CA ARG A 160 1.56 -21.04 6.45
C ARG A 160 1.95 -20.71 4.99
N PRO A 161 3.23 -20.86 4.60
CA PRO A 161 3.70 -20.64 3.23
C PRO A 161 2.91 -21.44 2.19
N ARG A 162 2.74 -20.87 1.00
CA ARG A 162 1.96 -21.42 -0.12
C ARG A 162 2.79 -22.13 -1.19
N ASP A 163 4.13 -22.13 -1.05
CA ASP A 163 5.07 -22.68 -2.03
C ASP A 163 4.89 -22.06 -3.42
N LYS A 164 4.76 -20.73 -3.45
CA LYS A 164 4.62 -19.97 -4.70
C LYS A 164 5.30 -18.61 -4.58
N MET A 165 6.19 -18.33 -5.52
CA MET A 165 6.75 -17.00 -5.75
C MET A 165 6.20 -16.46 -7.06
N GLU A 166 5.33 -15.46 -6.96
CA GLU A 166 4.75 -14.84 -8.14
C GLU A 166 5.81 -14.00 -8.88
N SER A 167 5.74 -13.94 -10.21
CA SER A 167 6.76 -13.26 -11.03
C SER A 167 6.89 -11.77 -10.68
N TYR A 168 5.79 -11.13 -10.32
CA TYR A 168 5.75 -9.73 -9.92
C TYR A 168 6.53 -9.43 -8.65
N PHE A 169 6.82 -10.43 -7.79
CA PHE A 169 7.66 -10.16 -6.63
C PHE A 169 9.05 -9.66 -7.07
N LEU A 170 9.61 -10.27 -8.11
CA LEU A 170 10.89 -9.86 -8.69
C LEU A 170 10.73 -8.67 -9.63
N ALA A 171 9.71 -8.69 -10.49
CA ALA A 171 9.52 -7.64 -11.48
C ALA A 171 9.10 -6.31 -10.85
N GLU A 172 8.30 -6.33 -9.81
CA GLU A 172 7.65 -5.14 -9.25
C GLU A 172 8.10 -4.88 -7.82
N THR A 173 7.81 -5.78 -6.89
CA THR A 173 8.00 -5.55 -5.45
C THR A 173 9.46 -5.21 -5.12
N LEU A 174 10.40 -6.05 -5.55
CA LEU A 174 11.84 -5.79 -5.34
C LEU A 174 12.36 -4.60 -6.15
N LYS A 175 11.81 -4.35 -7.35
CA LYS A 175 12.20 -3.19 -8.17
C LYS A 175 11.80 -1.89 -7.50
N TYR A 176 10.56 -1.79 -7.02
CA TYR A 176 10.08 -0.60 -6.33
C TYR A 176 10.76 -0.42 -4.96
N PHE A 177 11.11 -1.49 -4.23
CA PHE A 177 11.98 -1.36 -3.06
C PHE A 177 13.33 -0.74 -3.44
N TYR A 178 13.99 -1.26 -4.49
CA TYR A 178 15.27 -0.73 -4.96
C TYR A 178 15.16 0.76 -5.32
N LEU A 179 14.11 1.14 -6.05
CA LEU A 179 13.90 2.53 -6.48
C LEU A 179 13.48 3.46 -5.34
N LEU A 180 12.68 2.97 -4.38
CA LEU A 180 12.26 3.72 -3.20
C LEU A 180 13.47 4.12 -2.34
N PHE A 181 14.42 3.20 -2.14
CA PHE A 181 15.61 3.47 -1.32
C PHE A 181 16.72 4.22 -2.07
N HIS A 182 16.55 4.45 -3.38
CA HIS A 182 17.47 5.30 -4.10
C HIS A 182 17.10 6.78 -3.93
N THR A 183 18.01 7.57 -3.35
CA THR A 183 17.78 8.99 -3.06
C THR A 183 17.62 9.88 -4.30
N THR A 184 18.02 9.40 -5.48
CA THR A 184 17.91 10.13 -6.75
C THR A 184 16.87 9.44 -7.62
N ASN A 185 15.98 10.21 -8.24
CA ASN A 185 15.04 9.64 -9.19
C ASN A 185 15.78 9.24 -10.48
N LEU A 186 16.15 7.97 -10.58
CA LEU A 186 16.83 7.39 -11.74
C LEU A 186 16.01 7.50 -13.03
N PHE A 187 14.68 7.52 -12.90
CA PHE A 187 13.74 7.50 -14.01
C PHE A 187 12.78 8.69 -13.89
N PRO A 188 13.20 9.89 -14.34
CA PRO A 188 12.36 11.07 -14.32
C PRO A 188 11.01 10.79 -14.99
N PHE A 189 9.92 11.10 -14.29
CA PHE A 189 8.56 10.73 -14.74
C PHE A 189 8.14 11.35 -16.08
N ASN A 190 8.78 12.46 -16.47
CA ASN A 190 8.56 13.07 -17.79
C ASN A 190 9.28 12.36 -18.94
N GLN A 191 10.20 11.44 -18.65
CA GLN A 191 10.99 10.68 -19.63
C GLN A 191 10.63 9.19 -19.65
N TRP A 192 10.17 8.66 -18.52
CA TRP A 192 9.87 7.24 -18.36
C TRP A 192 8.59 7.03 -17.56
N LEU A 193 7.83 6.02 -17.97
CA LEU A 193 6.63 5.55 -17.28
C LEU A 193 6.71 4.04 -17.11
N PHE A 194 6.21 3.55 -15.98
CA PHE A 194 6.04 2.13 -15.76
C PHE A 194 4.71 1.67 -16.36
N ASN A 195 4.70 0.50 -17.01
CA ASN A 195 3.44 -0.20 -17.23
C ASN A 195 2.95 -0.82 -15.90
N THR A 196 1.80 -1.49 -15.93
CA THR A 196 1.18 -2.10 -14.74
C THR A 196 1.93 -3.30 -14.14
N GLU A 197 3.06 -3.71 -14.73
CA GLU A 197 3.92 -4.79 -14.20
C GLU A 197 5.36 -4.25 -13.97
N ALA A 198 5.45 -2.96 -13.60
CA ALA A 198 6.68 -2.21 -13.38
C ALA A 198 7.72 -2.27 -14.52
N HIS A 199 7.33 -2.53 -15.77
CA HIS A 199 8.23 -2.46 -16.91
C HIS A 199 8.32 -1.03 -17.43
N LEU A 200 9.55 -0.51 -17.49
CA LEU A 200 9.82 0.87 -17.86
C LEU A 200 9.70 1.08 -19.37
N LEU A 201 8.94 2.09 -19.76
CA LEU A 201 8.73 2.52 -21.14
C LEU A 201 9.09 4.00 -21.27
N PRO A 202 9.75 4.42 -22.37
CA PRO A 202 10.03 5.83 -22.61
C PRO A 202 8.74 6.59 -22.93
N THR A 203 8.64 7.84 -22.48
CA THR A 203 7.58 8.75 -22.92
C THR A 203 7.84 9.22 -24.35
N TYR A 204 6.77 9.48 -25.10
CA TYR A 204 6.87 10.13 -26.40
C TYR A 204 6.97 11.63 -26.21
N ASN A 205 8.12 12.22 -26.53
CA ASN A 205 8.27 13.67 -26.64
C ASN A 205 7.85 14.08 -28.06
N ASN A 206 6.73 14.80 -28.19
CA ASN A 206 6.37 15.51 -29.42
C ASN A 206 6.99 16.91 -29.43
#